data_AF-A0A644YX32-F1
#
_entry.id   AF-A0A644YX32-F1
#
_cell.length_a   1.000
_cell.length_b   1.000
_cell.length_c   1.000
_cell.angle_alpha   90.00
_cell.angle_beta   90.00
_cell.angle_gamma   90.00
#
_symmetry.space_group_name_H-M   'P 1'
#
loop_
_entity.id
_entity.type
_entity.pdbx_description
1 polymer ?
#
loop_
_entity_poly.entity_id
_entity_poly.type
_entity_poly.pdbx_seq_one_letter_code
_entity_poly.pdbx_strand_id
1 'polypeptide(L)'
;MFFSIPASAENPEAAAKFLNYFLNDLSVNDFLMGERGVPIPDDVREHMATKVDTINKQIFEYISLASKNAGPIDAPDPAGSGEFLKMVRDVAQEILLKRVSLDEGVSRLMTRGNQILK
;
A
#
# COMPACT_ATOMS: atom_id res chain seq x y z
N MET A 1 -3.21 -1.44 -3.19
CA MET A 1 -4.29 -1.82 -4.14
C MET A 1 -3.92 -1.26 -5.49
N PHE A 2 -4.04 -2.05 -6.56
CA PHE A 2 -3.71 -1.63 -7.93
C PHE A 2 -4.88 -1.95 -8.84
N PHE A 3 -5.03 -1.20 -9.92
CA PHE A 3 -5.85 -1.63 -11.04
C PHE A 3 -5.10 -2.68 -11.86
N SER A 4 -5.84 -3.69 -12.33
CA SER A 4 -5.32 -4.76 -13.17
C SER A 4 -6.28 -5.05 -14.31
N ILE A 5 -5.73 -5.42 -15.47
CA ILE A 5 -6.49 -5.92 -16.61
C ILE A 5 -6.24 -7.43 -16.67
N PRO A 6 -7.27 -8.28 -16.58
CA PRO A 6 -7.08 -9.72 -16.69
C PRO A 6 -6.58 -10.08 -18.09
N ALA A 7 -5.70 -11.08 -18.19
CA ALA A 7 -5.19 -11.56 -19.48
C ALA A 7 -6.31 -12.08 -20.41
N SER A 8 -7.45 -12.45 -19.84
CA SER A 8 -8.65 -12.89 -20.55
C SER A 8 -9.62 -11.76 -20.94
N ALA A 9 -9.24 -10.49 -20.77
CA ALA A 9 -10.13 -9.37 -21.09
C ALA A 9 -10.52 -9.38 -22.57
N GLU A 10 -11.81 -9.20 -22.86
CA GLU A 10 -12.31 -9.10 -24.24
C GLU A 10 -11.83 -7.83 -24.95
N ASN A 11 -11.66 -6.73 -24.20
CA ASN A 11 -11.27 -5.42 -24.72
C ASN A 11 -10.13 -4.79 -23.90
N PRO A 12 -8.91 -5.37 -23.90
CA PRO A 12 -7.81 -4.90 -23.05
C PRO A 12 -7.35 -3.47 -23.39
N GLU A 13 -7.41 -3.07 -24.66
CA GLU A 13 -7.04 -1.71 -25.08
C GLU A 13 -7.99 -0.64 -24.54
N ALA A 14 -9.30 -0.92 -24.54
CA ALA A 14 -10.29 0.01 -24.01
C ALA A 14 -10.15 0.16 -22.49
N ALA A 15 -9.89 -0.96 -21.79
CA ALA A 15 -9.60 -0.93 -20.36
C ALA A 15 -8.32 -0.13 -20.07
N ALA A 16 -7.25 -0.30 -20.84
CA ALA A 16 -6.01 0.47 -20.68
C ALA A 16 -6.23 1.97 -20.92
N LYS A 17 -7.03 2.35 -21.93
CA LYS A 17 -7.41 3.74 -22.17
C LYS A 17 -8.20 4.33 -21.00
N PHE A 18 -9.13 3.58 -20.42
CA PHE A 18 -9.85 4.01 -19.23
C PHE A 18 -8.92 4.21 -18.04
N LEU A 19 -8.00 3.27 -17.78
CA LEU A 19 -7.04 3.43 -16.68
C LEU A 19 -6.13 4.64 -16.91
N ASN A 20 -5.69 4.87 -18.14
CA ASN A 20 -4.92 6.07 -18.47
C ASN A 20 -5.71 7.35 -18.21
N TYR A 21 -6.98 7.40 -18.62
CA TYR A 21 -7.88 8.51 -18.33
C TYR A 21 -8.07 8.71 -16.82
N PHE A 22 -8.36 7.65 -16.07
CA PHE A 22 -8.56 7.70 -14.63
C PHE A 22 -7.33 8.20 -13.87
N LEU A 23 -6.13 7.81 -14.31
CA LEU A 23 -4.88 8.15 -13.64
C LEU A 23 -4.33 9.51 -14.01
N ASN A 24 -4.46 9.95 -15.28
CA ASN A 24 -3.74 11.11 -15.80
C ASN A 24 -4.64 12.32 -16.13
N ASP A 25 -5.96 12.14 -16.23
CA ASP A 25 -6.84 13.27 -16.57
C ASP A 25 -7.05 14.19 -15.36
N LEU A 26 -6.75 15.48 -15.54
CA LEU A 26 -6.87 16.47 -14.46
C LEU A 26 -8.32 16.67 -14.02
N SER A 27 -9.28 16.65 -14.95
CA SER A 27 -10.70 16.85 -14.63
C SER A 27 -11.26 15.68 -13.84
N VAL A 28 -10.81 14.45 -14.12
CA VAL A 28 -11.17 13.28 -13.31
C VAL A 28 -10.58 13.40 -11.91
N ASN A 29 -9.31 13.76 -11.80
CA ASN A 29 -8.65 13.86 -10.50
C ASN A 29 -9.20 15.00 -9.64
N ASP A 30 -9.75 16.06 -10.25
CA ASP A 30 -10.52 17.10 -9.56
C ASP A 30 -11.75 16.55 -8.84
N PHE A 31 -12.35 15.45 -9.34
CA PHE A 31 -13.44 14.76 -8.65
C PHE A 31 -12.93 13.74 -7.63
N LEU A 32 -11.84 13.02 -7.95
CA LEU A 32 -11.28 12.01 -7.06
C LEU A 32 -10.63 12.60 -5.81
N MET A 33 -10.12 13.83 -5.88
CA MET A 33 -9.56 14.59 -4.76
C MET A 33 -8.52 13.83 -3.91
N GLY A 34 -7.76 12.92 -4.53
CA GLY A 34 -6.76 12.11 -3.83
C GLY A 34 -7.33 11.08 -2.87
N GLU A 35 -8.61 10.68 -2.99
CA GLU A 35 -9.26 9.74 -2.07
C GLU A 35 -8.59 8.34 -2.06
N ARG A 36 -7.94 7.96 -3.17
CA ARG A 36 -7.16 6.72 -3.28
C ARG A 36 -5.67 6.90 -2.95
N GLY A 37 -5.34 7.99 -2.26
CA GLY A 37 -3.97 8.39 -1.93
C GLY A 37 -3.42 9.45 -2.88
N VAL A 38 -2.13 9.74 -2.71
CA VAL A 38 -1.42 10.76 -3.50
C VAL A 38 -1.30 10.29 -4.96
N PRO A 39 -1.72 11.11 -5.94
CA PRO A 39 -1.60 10.76 -7.35
C PRO A 39 -0.16 10.43 -7.75
N ILE A 40 -0.02 9.37 -8.56
CA ILE A 40 1.28 8.89 -9.04
C ILE A 40 1.87 9.85 -10.08
N PRO A 41 1.12 10.30 -11.12
CA PRO A 41 1.66 11.25 -12.08
C PRO A 41 1.97 12.60 -11.41
N ASP A 42 3.16 13.14 -11.67
CA ASP A 42 3.62 14.37 -11.01
C ASP A 42 2.78 15.59 -11.44
N ASP A 43 2.37 15.66 -12.70
CA ASP A 43 1.50 16.72 -13.24
C ASP A 43 0.12 16.73 -12.55
N VAL A 44 -0.49 15.56 -12.38
CA VAL A 44 -1.75 15.42 -11.64
C VAL A 44 -1.55 15.82 -10.18
N ARG A 45 -0.45 15.39 -9.55
CA ARG A 45 -0.17 15.71 -8.15
C ARG A 45 0.03 17.21 -7.93
N GLU A 46 0.79 17.87 -8.80
CA GLU A 46 1.02 19.31 -8.77
C GLU A 46 -0.26 20.11 -8.97
N HIS A 47 -1.09 19.73 -9.95
CA HIS A 47 -2.40 20.34 -10.17
C HIS A 47 -3.30 20.19 -8.95
N MET A 48 -3.41 18.97 -8.42
CA MET A 48 -4.24 18.66 -7.27
C MET A 48 -3.78 19.39 -5.99
N ALA A 49 -2.48 19.60 -5.80
CA ALA A 49 -1.94 20.35 -4.65
C ALA A 49 -2.45 21.82 -4.57
N THR A 50 -2.98 22.36 -5.68
CA THR A 50 -3.62 23.68 -5.71
C THR A 50 -5.11 23.67 -5.32
N LYS A 51 -5.73 22.50 -5.23
CA LYS A 51 -7.18 22.31 -5.07
C LYS A 51 -7.59 21.59 -3.79
N VAL A 52 -6.75 20.68 -3.31
CA VAL A 52 -7.02 19.93 -2.09
C VAL A 52 -6.97 20.82 -0.85
N ASP A 53 -7.59 20.37 0.24
CA ASP A 53 -7.50 21.04 1.54
C ASP A 53 -6.08 21.02 2.13
N THR A 54 -5.89 21.72 3.25
CA THR A 54 -4.59 21.85 3.90
C THR A 54 -4.03 20.53 4.43
N ILE A 55 -4.88 19.57 4.82
CA ILE A 55 -4.45 18.27 5.33
C ILE A 55 -3.92 17.41 4.18
N ASN A 56 -4.67 17.33 3.10
CA ASN A 56 -4.29 16.59 1.90
C ASN A 56 -3.02 17.18 1.28
N LYS A 57 -2.89 18.51 1.27
CA LYS A 57 -1.66 19.18 0.83
C LYS A 57 -0.45 18.75 1.66
N GLN A 58 -0.57 18.68 2.99
CA GLN A 58 0.51 18.19 3.86
C GLN A 58 0.86 16.72 3.57
N ILE A 59 -0.14 15.87 3.31
CA ILE A 59 0.08 14.47 2.91
C ILE A 59 0.87 14.41 1.58
N PHE A 60 0.51 15.24 0.60
CA PHE A 60 1.18 15.26 -0.71
C PHE A 60 2.64 15.71 -0.61
N GLU A 61 2.90 16.74 0.18
CA GLU A 61 4.25 17.22 0.49
C GLU A 61 5.07 16.14 1.19
N TYR A 62 4.49 15.45 2.18
CA TYR A 62 5.17 14.37 2.91
C TYR A 62 5.53 13.19 1.99
N ILE A 63 4.58 12.72 1.17
CA ILE A 63 4.85 11.61 0.24
C ILE A 63 5.90 12.02 -0.81
N SER A 64 5.88 13.27 -1.28
CA SER A 64 6.89 13.78 -2.23
C SER A 64 8.28 13.94 -1.60
N LEU A 65 8.36 14.15 -0.29
CA LEU A 65 9.63 14.10 0.46
C LEU A 65 10.10 12.65 0.65
N ALA A 66 9.19 11.75 1.04
CA ALA A 66 9.49 10.35 1.28
C ALA A 66 9.97 9.64 0.00
N SER A 67 9.37 9.93 -1.15
CA SER A 67 9.73 9.31 -2.44
C SER A 67 11.18 9.57 -2.86
N LYS A 68 11.81 10.66 -2.41
CA LYS A 68 13.23 10.95 -2.67
C LYS A 68 14.20 9.98 -2.01
N ASN A 69 13.74 9.25 -0.98
CA ASN A 69 14.54 8.33 -0.19
C ASN A 69 13.90 6.93 -0.08
N ALA A 70 12.84 6.67 -0.84
CA ALA A 70 12.13 5.39 -0.81
C ALA A 70 12.87 4.34 -1.64
N GLY A 71 12.94 3.11 -1.12
CA GLY A 71 13.34 1.94 -1.90
C GLY A 71 12.19 1.42 -2.77
N PRO A 72 12.45 0.43 -3.63
CA PRO A 72 11.40 -0.30 -4.33
C PRO A 72 10.38 -0.89 -3.36
N ILE A 73 9.14 -1.07 -3.81
CA ILE A 73 8.14 -1.84 -3.07
C ILE A 73 8.65 -3.28 -2.87
N ASP A 74 8.34 -3.87 -1.72
CA ASP A 74 8.64 -5.27 -1.44
C ASP A 74 7.98 -6.21 -2.45
N ALA A 75 8.54 -7.42 -2.60
CA ALA A 75 7.90 -8.47 -3.38
C ALA A 75 6.50 -8.80 -2.82
N PRO A 76 5.59 -9.35 -3.65
CA PRO A 76 4.28 -9.78 -3.19
C PRO A 76 4.40 -10.74 -2.00
N ASP A 77 3.49 -10.59 -1.04
CA ASP A 77 3.43 -11.45 0.13
C ASP A 77 3.40 -12.94 -0.29
N PRO A 78 4.21 -13.80 0.35
CA PRO A 78 4.23 -15.23 0.03
C PRO A 78 2.94 -15.93 0.48
N ALA A 79 2.76 -17.17 0.01
CA ALA A 79 1.73 -18.04 0.54
C ALA A 79 1.86 -18.18 2.08
N GLY A 80 0.73 -18.23 2.79
CA GLY A 80 0.72 -18.30 4.25
C GLY A 80 0.90 -16.95 4.97
N SER A 81 1.10 -15.83 4.26
CA SER A 81 1.25 -14.50 4.87
C SER A 81 0.11 -14.12 5.82
N GLY A 82 -1.14 -14.45 5.48
CA GLY A 82 -2.30 -14.20 6.33
C GLY A 82 -2.24 -14.93 7.68
N GLU A 83 -1.82 -16.20 7.68
CA GLU A 83 -1.61 -16.97 8.91
C GLU A 83 -0.42 -16.44 9.70
N PHE A 84 0.68 -16.12 9.01
CA PHE A 84 1.86 -15.53 9.62
C PHE A 84 1.52 -14.22 10.35
N LEU A 85 0.81 -13.29 9.70
CA LEU A 85 0.41 -12.02 10.30
C LEU A 85 -0.53 -12.20 11.49
N LYS A 86 -1.43 -13.19 11.46
CA LYS A 86 -2.26 -13.53 12.63
C LYS A 86 -1.38 -14.01 13.79
N MET A 87 -0.47 -14.95 13.53
CA MET A 87 0.46 -15.47 14.52
C MET A 87 1.33 -14.37 15.14
N VAL A 88 1.82 -13.43 14.31
CA VAL A 88 2.57 -12.25 14.77
C VAL A 88 1.75 -11.41 15.75
N ARG A 89 0.49 -11.11 15.41
CA ARG A 89 -0.40 -10.33 16.29
C ARG A 89 -0.67 -11.04 17.62
N ASP A 90 -0.95 -12.33 17.57
CA ASP A 90 -1.26 -13.13 18.77
C ASP A 90 -0.07 -13.15 19.74
N VAL A 91 1.14 -13.44 19.24
CA VAL A 91 2.35 -13.47 20.07
C VAL A 91 2.75 -12.06 20.55
N ALA A 92 2.61 -11.03 19.71
CA ALA A 92 2.84 -9.65 20.14
C ALA A 92 1.92 -9.25 21.31
N GLN A 93 0.65 -9.67 21.27
CA GLN A 93 -0.27 -9.46 22.40
C GLN A 93 0.14 -10.24 23.65
N GLU A 94 0.63 -11.48 23.52
CA GLU A 94 1.15 -12.25 24.67
C GLU A 94 2.33 -11.54 25.34
N ILE A 95 3.25 -10.97 24.56
CA ILE A 95 4.38 -10.18 25.06
C ILE A 95 3.87 -8.92 25.79
N LEU A 96 2.98 -8.14 25.15
CA LEU A 96 2.45 -6.89 25.72
C LEU A 96 1.65 -7.12 27.00
N LEU A 97 0.93 -8.25 27.09
CA LEU A 97 0.19 -8.67 28.28
C LEU A 97 1.08 -9.41 29.30
N LYS A 98 2.39 -9.49 29.08
CA LYS A 98 3.38 -10.12 29.97
C LYS A 98 3.09 -11.60 30.26
N ARG A 99 2.44 -12.30 29.32
CA ARG A 99 2.18 -13.74 29.41
C ARG A 99 3.40 -14.58 29.02
N VAL A 100 4.29 -13.99 28.23
CA VAL A 100 5.61 -14.51 27.85
C VAL A 100 6.65 -13.39 27.93
N SER A 101 7.93 -13.75 28.01
CA SER A 101 9.00 -12.76 27.88
C SER A 101 9.16 -12.29 26.42
N LEU A 102 9.86 -11.18 26.20
CA LEU A 102 10.20 -10.70 24.85
C LEU A 102 11.00 -11.77 24.09
N ASP A 103 12.04 -12.32 24.70
CA ASP A 103 12.92 -13.32 24.08
C ASP A 103 12.16 -14.59 23.71
N GLU A 104 11.28 -15.06 24.60
CA GLU A 104 10.44 -16.21 24.34
C GLU A 104 9.45 -15.95 23.21
N GLY A 105 8.79 -14.80 23.21
CA GLY A 105 7.86 -14.40 22.16
C GLY A 105 8.56 -14.29 20.79
N VAL A 106 9.71 -13.62 20.71
CA VAL A 106 10.51 -13.52 19.48
C VAL A 106 10.95 -14.91 19.00
N SER A 107 11.40 -15.79 19.90
CA SER A 107 11.75 -17.16 19.54
C SER A 107 10.56 -17.91 18.91
N ARG A 108 9.37 -17.81 19.52
CA ARG A 108 8.13 -18.40 18.98
C ARG A 108 7.78 -17.83 17.60
N LEU A 109 7.87 -16.51 17.41
CA LEU A 109 7.62 -15.85 16.13
C LEU A 109 8.52 -16.42 15.03
N MET A 110 9.83 -16.49 15.28
CA MET A 110 10.80 -16.98 14.29
C MET A 110 10.59 -18.46 13.98
N THR A 111 10.40 -19.31 14.99
CA THR A 111 10.20 -20.74 14.78
C THR A 111 8.92 -21.05 14.01
N ARG A 112 7.79 -20.46 14.42
CA ARG A 112 6.49 -20.71 13.75
C ARG A 112 6.42 -20.01 12.40
N GLY A 113 7.00 -18.81 12.28
CA GLY A 113 7.07 -18.10 11.00
C GLY A 113 7.76 -18.93 9.92
N ASN A 114 8.91 -19.51 10.25
CA ASN A 114 9.63 -20.42 9.36
C ASN A 114 8.87 -21.74 9.08
N GLN A 115 7.80 -22.07 9.80
CA GLN A 115 6.96 -23.23 9.50
C GLN A 115 5.81 -22.87 8.57
N ILE A 116 5.21 -21.69 8.77
CA ILE A 116 4.08 -21.17 7.97
C ILE A 116 4.55 -20.79 6.56
N LEU A 117 5.72 -20.15 6.46
CA LEU A 117 6.23 -19.56 5.21
C LEU A 117 7.15 -20.50 4.42
N LYS A 118 7.12 -21.81 4.71
CA LYS A 118 7.93 -22.84 4.05
C LYS A 118 7.56 -23.04 2.58
#